data_AF-A0A1H4I6U3-F1
#
_entry.id   AF-A0A1H4I6U3-F1
#
_cell.length_a   1.000
_cell.length_b   1.000
_cell.length_c   1.000
_cell.angle_alpha   90.00
_cell.angle_beta   90.00
_cell.angle_gamma   90.00
#
_symmetry.space_group_name_H-M   'P 1'
#
loop_
_entity.id
_entity.type
_entity.pdbx_description
1 polymer ?
#
loop_
_entity_poly.entity_id
_entity_poly.type
_entity_poly.pdbx_seq_one_letter_code
_entity_poly.pdbx_strand_id
1 'polypeptide(L)'
;MHEPFSGVWICKDLGQTTTRADPAELGRTVLAAYLAGRDSRGETFRVDVRTDHEVHAVITADQLTDPGWEADPAVRRALPAYLRSALP
;
A
#
# COMPACT_ATOMS: atom_id res chain seq x y z
N MET A 1 12.20 7.52 -8.01
CA MET A 1 12.56 7.77 -9.43
C MET A 1 11.60 8.82 -9.95
N HIS A 2 12.12 9.96 -10.43
CA HIS A 2 11.30 11.02 -11.00
C HIS A 2 10.96 10.64 -12.44
N GLU A 3 9.69 10.42 -12.77
CA GLU A 3 9.23 10.26 -14.14
C GLU A 3 8.86 11.65 -14.71
N PRO A 4 9.69 12.22 -15.62
CA PRO A 4 9.52 13.60 -16.05
C PRO A 4 8.28 13.86 -16.89
N PHE A 5 7.62 12.82 -17.40
CA PHE A 5 6.45 12.96 -18.27
C PHE A 5 5.11 13.06 -17.54
N SER A 6 5.03 12.57 -16.30
CA SER A 6 3.78 12.53 -15.53
C SER A 6 3.79 13.45 -14.31
N GLY A 7 4.94 14.06 -13.97
CA GLY A 7 5.10 14.87 -12.75
C GLY A 7 4.96 14.04 -11.46
N VAL A 8 4.96 12.71 -11.57
CA VAL A 8 4.76 11.80 -10.44
C VAL A 8 6.11 11.36 -9.89
N TRP A 9 6.31 11.58 -8.59
CA TRP A 9 7.38 10.94 -7.83
C TRP A 9 7.00 9.48 -7.58
N ILE A 10 7.66 8.55 -8.27
CA ILE A 10 7.47 7.12 -8.00
C ILE A 10 8.51 6.68 -6.97
N CYS A 11 8.09 6.59 -5.71
CA CYS A 11 8.77 5.79 -4.70
C CYS A 11 8.55 4.31 -5.05
N LYS A 12 9.56 3.67 -5.62
CA LYS A 12 9.47 2.29 -6.12
C LYS A 12 9.97 1.32 -5.06
N ASP A 13 9.25 1.26 -3.94
CA ASP A 13 9.44 0.19 -2.96
C ASP A 13 8.63 -1.02 -3.44
N LEU A 14 9.30 -2.14 -3.73
CA LEU A 14 8.69 -3.33 -4.32
C LEU A 14 8.62 -4.42 -3.27
N GLY A 15 7.40 -4.76 -2.84
CA GLY A 15 7.12 -5.88 -1.96
C GLY A 15 6.40 -7.00 -2.70
N GLN A 16 6.79 -8.26 -2.45
CA GLN A 16 6.02 -9.43 -2.86
C GLN A 16 5.51 -10.16 -1.62
N THR A 17 4.26 -10.61 -1.67
CA THR A 17 3.63 -11.40 -0.62
C THR A 17 2.66 -12.39 -1.24
N THR A 18 2.45 -13.52 -0.57
CA THR A 18 1.45 -14.53 -0.95
C THR A 18 0.30 -14.46 0.03
N THR A 19 -0.88 -14.04 -0.44
CA THR A 19 -2.12 -14.03 0.36
C THR A 19 -3.32 -14.38 -0.51
N ARG A 20 -4.40 -14.86 0.12
CA ARG A 20 -5.72 -15.04 -0.50
C ARG A 20 -6.65 -13.86 -0.24
N ALA A 21 -6.17 -12.85 0.48
CA ALA A 21 -6.96 -11.67 0.77
C ALA A 21 -7.28 -10.86 -0.48
N ASP A 22 -8.33 -10.06 -0.38
CA ASP A 22 -8.72 -9.14 -1.43
C ASP A 22 -7.56 -8.18 -1.78
N PRO A 23 -7.23 -8.00 -3.07
CA PRO A 23 -6.11 -7.15 -3.48
C PRO A 23 -6.29 -5.67 -3.10
N ALA A 24 -7.52 -5.17 -2.97
CA ALA A 24 -7.74 -3.81 -2.48
C ALA A 24 -7.44 -3.72 -0.98
N GLU A 25 -7.83 -4.73 -0.19
CA GLU A 25 -7.49 -4.79 1.23
C GLU A 25 -5.98 -4.91 1.48
N LEU A 26 -5.29 -5.69 0.66
CA LEU A 26 -3.83 -5.72 0.65
C LEU A 26 -3.24 -4.35 0.31
N GLY A 27 -3.75 -3.69 -0.72
CA GLY A 27 -3.27 -2.37 -1.12
C GLY A 27 -3.48 -1.30 -0.04
N ARG A 28 -4.63 -1.30 0.63
CA ARG A 28 -4.91 -0.42 1.79
C ARG A 28 -3.93 -0.69 2.92
N THR A 29 -3.71 -1.97 3.25
CA THR A 29 -2.79 -2.39 4.32
C THR A 29 -1.36 -1.97 4.05
N VAL A 30 -0.87 -2.16 2.83
CA VAL A 30 0.47 -1.71 2.41
C VAL A 30 0.57 -0.20 2.49
N LEU A 31 -0.43 0.53 1.98
CA LEU A 31 -0.41 1.99 1.95
C LEU A 31 -0.44 2.58 3.37
N ALA A 32 -1.28 2.05 4.25
CA ALA A 32 -1.34 2.46 5.65
C ALA A 32 -0.01 2.18 6.37
N ALA A 33 0.58 1.01 6.17
CA ALA A 33 1.90 0.67 6.71
C ALA A 33 2.98 1.64 6.23
N TYR A 34 2.95 2.01 4.96
CA TYR A 34 3.92 2.91 4.35
C TYR A 34 3.79 4.35 4.86
N LEU A 35 2.58 4.79 5.16
CA LEU A 35 2.27 6.12 5.67
C LEU A 35 2.44 6.26 7.19
N ALA A 36 2.26 5.19 7.97
CA ALA A 36 2.35 5.22 9.43
C ALA A 36 3.69 5.76 9.98
N GLY A 37 4.78 5.68 9.20
CA GLY A 37 6.09 6.21 9.55
C GLY A 37 6.56 7.43 8.76
N ARG A 38 5.68 8.08 7.97
CA ARG A 38 6.05 9.19 7.08
C ARG A 38 5.16 10.42 7.24
N ASP A 39 5.78 11.59 7.15
CA ASP A 39 5.09 12.86 6.96
C ASP A 39 4.77 13.01 5.46
N SER A 40 3.47 13.06 5.11
CA SER A 40 2.96 13.00 3.74
C SER A 40 2.77 14.38 3.09
N ARG A 41 3.38 15.45 3.64
CA ARG A 41 3.09 16.85 3.28
C ARG A 41 3.29 17.13 1.79
N GLY A 42 2.18 17.09 1.06
CA GLY A 42 2.08 17.47 -0.36
C GLY A 42 2.38 16.35 -1.35
N GLU A 43 2.66 15.13 -0.90
CA GLU A 43 2.92 13.98 -1.77
C GLU A 43 1.68 13.11 -1.97
N THR A 44 1.41 12.73 -3.22
CA THR A 44 0.35 11.77 -3.56
C THR A 44 0.90 10.36 -3.52
N PHE A 45 0.45 9.55 -2.57
CA PHE A 45 0.82 8.14 -2.48
C PHE A 45 -0.24 7.24 -3.11
N ARG A 46 0.22 6.27 -3.90
CA ARG A 46 -0.61 5.21 -4.49
C ARG A 46 0.09 3.86 -4.39
N VAL A 47 -0.68 2.79 -4.22
CA VAL A 47 -0.20 1.41 -4.27
C VAL A 47 -0.78 0.72 -5.49
N ASP A 48 0.09 0.07 -6.25
CA ASP A 48 -0.25 -0.76 -7.40
C ASP A 48 -0.16 -2.22 -6.98
N VAL A 49 -1.31 -2.89 -6.82
CA VAL A 49 -1.37 -4.31 -6.45
C VAL A 49 -1.63 -5.14 -7.69
N ARG A 50 -0.69 -6.03 -8.02
CA ARG A 50 -0.83 -7.00 -9.10
C ARG A 50 -0.85 -8.39 -8.51
N THR A 51 -1.88 -9.15 -8.84
CA THR A 51 -1.97 -10.57 -8.48
C THR A 51 -1.54 -11.44 -9.65
N ASP A 52 -1.16 -12.69 -9.35
CA ASP A 52 -0.82 -13.70 -10.38
C ASP A 52 -2.01 -13.99 -11.32
N HIS A 53 -3.24 -13.81 -10.83
CA HIS A 53 -4.48 -13.99 -11.58
C HIS A 53 -4.88 -12.74 -12.41
N GLU A 54 -3.91 -11.90 -12.79
CA GLU A 54 -4.10 -10.66 -13.56
C GLU A 54 -5.01 -9.60 -12.90
N VAL A 55 -5.44 -9.80 -11.65
CA VAL A 55 -6.19 -8.75 -10.92
C VAL A 55 -5.24 -7.62 -10.57
N HIS A 56 -5.61 -6.42 -10.99
CA HIS A 56 -4.87 -5.18 -10.79
C HIS A 56 -5.74 -4.19 -10.01
N ALA A 57 -5.25 -3.74 -8.87
CA ALA A 57 -5.91 -2.72 -8.05
C ALA A 57 -4.95 -1.56 -7.79
N VAL A 58 -5.46 -0.34 -7.92
CA VAL A 58 -4.73 0.88 -7.57
C VAL A 58 -5.42 1.53 -6.39
N ILE A 59 -4.72 1.64 -5.27
CA ILE A 59 -5.24 2.20 -4.02
C ILE A 59 -4.56 3.54 -3.74
N THR A 60 -5.33 4.56 -3.37
CA THR A 60 -4.84 5.91 -3.05
C THR A 60 -5.07 6.24 -1.57
N ALA A 61 -4.35 7.23 -1.05
CA ALA A 61 -4.47 7.64 0.35
C ALA A 61 -5.88 8.16 0.70
N ASP A 62 -6.63 8.69 -0.28
CA ASP A 62 -8.03 9.10 -0.12
C ASP A 62 -8.93 7.91 0.28
N GLN A 63 -8.61 6.70 -0.19
CA GLN A 63 -9.34 5.47 0.15
C GLN A 63 -9.02 4.93 1.55
N LEU A 64 -8.09 5.56 2.28
CA LEU A 64 -7.77 5.26 3.68
C LEU A 64 -8.50 6.19 4.67
N THR A 65 -9.36 7.10 4.20
CA THR A 65 -10.00 8.13 5.03
C THR A 65 -11.06 7.60 6.01
N ASP A 66 -11.27 6.29 6.10
CA ASP A 66 -12.15 5.72 7.11
C ASP A 66 -11.42 5.65 8.47
N PRO A 67 -11.84 6.45 9.47
CA PRO A 67 -11.15 6.57 10.75
C PRO A 67 -11.23 5.31 11.63
N GLY A 68 -11.99 4.29 11.23
CA GLY A 68 -12.13 3.01 11.92
C GLY A 68 -11.57 1.83 11.12
N TRP A 69 -10.94 2.06 9.97
CA TRP A 69 -10.38 0.98 9.17
C TRP A 69 -9.18 0.36 9.89
N GLU A 70 -9.25 -0.94 10.15
CA GLU A 70 -8.17 -1.75 10.69
C GLU A 70 -7.76 -2.78 9.64
N ALA A 71 -6.46 -2.92 9.41
CA ALA A 71 -5.94 -3.89 8.47
C ALA A 71 -6.29 -5.32 8.90
N ASP A 72 -6.84 -6.11 7.96
CA ASP A 72 -7.12 -7.51 8.21
C ASP A 72 -5.88 -8.25 8.79
N PRO A 73 -6.03 -8.99 9.92
CA PRO A 73 -4.90 -9.63 10.58
C PRO A 73 -4.16 -10.66 9.72
N ALA A 74 -4.85 -11.34 8.80
CA ALA A 74 -4.24 -12.29 7.88
C ALA A 74 -3.42 -11.54 6.82
N VAL A 75 -3.89 -10.40 6.33
CA VAL A 75 -3.14 -9.51 5.42
C VAL A 75 -1.88 -8.99 6.11
N ARG A 76 -1.99 -8.49 7.34
CA ARG A 76 -0.84 -8.00 8.11
C ARG A 76 0.22 -9.09 8.32
N ARG A 77 -0.21 -10.35 8.54
CA ARG A 77 0.67 -11.52 8.67
C ARG A 77 1.26 -12.00 7.34
N ALA A 78 0.70 -11.60 6.21
CA ALA A 78 1.27 -11.88 4.89
C ALA A 78 2.30 -10.81 4.49
N LEU A 79 2.19 -9.58 5.01
CA LEU A 79 3.09 -8.49 4.63
C LEU A 79 4.58 -8.81 4.90
N PRO A 80 5.49 -8.31 4.05
CA PRO A 80 6.91 -8.24 4.34
C PRO A 80 7.21 -7.62 5.72
N ALA A 81 8.26 -8.10 6.38
CA ALA A 81 8.58 -7.74 7.77
C ALA A 81 8.72 -6.22 7.98
N TYR A 82 9.32 -5.49 7.02
CA TYR A 82 9.52 -4.05 7.14
C TYR A 82 8.20 -3.26 7.15
N LEU A 83 7.17 -3.71 6.44
CA LEU A 83 5.83 -3.11 6.46
C LEU A 83 5.05 -3.53 7.71
N ARG A 84 5.19 -4.79 8.12
CA ARG A 84 4.52 -5.29 9.33
C ARG A 84 4.94 -4.52 10.58
N SER A 85 6.22 -4.19 10.70
CA SER A 85 6.78 -3.44 11.82
C SER A 85 6.40 -1.97 11.85
N ALA A 86 5.90 -1.42 10.73
CA ALA A 86 5.49 -0.02 10.62
C ALA A 86 4.01 0.19 10.95
N LEU A 87 3.19 -0.87 10.92
CA LEU A 87 1.79 -0.83 11.33
C LEU A 87 1.70 -0.76 12.86
N PRO A 88 0.84 0.11 13.44
CA PRO A 88 0.62 0.21 14.89
C PRO A 88 0.02 -1.07 15.49
#